data_AF-A0A162R6M5-F1
#
_entry.id   AF-A0A162R6M5-F1
#
_cell.length_a   1.000
_cell.length_b   1.000
_cell.length_c   1.000
_cell.angle_alpha   90.00
_cell.angle_beta   90.00
_cell.angle_gamma   90.00
#
_symmetry.space_group_name_H-M   'P 1'
#
loop_
_entity.id
_entity.type
_entity.pdbx_description
1 polymer ?
#
loop_
_entity_poly.entity_id
_entity_poly.type
_entity_poly.pdbx_seq_one_letter_code
_entity_poly.pdbx_strand_id
1 'polypeptide(L)' 'LVYWDRYSMKYPLLSQFARKCLGVSSTSVASERLFSQAKAFIKTDRARLEPETAEKYVLLNCW' A
#
# COMPACT_ATOMS: atom_id res chain seq x y z
N LEU A 1 9.10 -3.41 11.65
CA LEU A 1 8.39 -2.92 12.87
C LEU A 1 8.53 -3.84 14.10
N VAL A 2 9.07 -5.06 13.96
CA VAL A 2 9.19 -6.08 15.03
C VAL A 2 9.85 -5.57 16.33
N TYR A 3 10.89 -4.73 16.21
CA TYR A 3 11.56 -4.13 17.38
C TYR A 3 10.61 -3.24 18.20
N TRP A 4 9.93 -2.29 17.55
CA TRP A 4 9.00 -1.38 18.21
C TRP A 4 7.77 -2.08 18.77
N ASP A 5 7.41 -3.23 18.20
CA ASP A 5 6.33 -4.07 18.72
C ASP A 5 6.73 -4.75 20.05
N ARG A 6 7.91 -5.37 20.08
CA ARG A 6 8.48 -6.01 21.27
C ARG A 6 8.70 -5.04 22.44
N TYR A 7 9.05 -3.79 22.16
CA TYR A 7 9.31 -2.76 23.19
C TYR A 7 8.15 -1.79 23.41
N SER A 8 6.97 -2.08 22.84
CA SER A 8 5.82 -1.20 22.93
C SER A 8 5.34 -0.93 24.37
N MET A 9 5.41 -1.92 25.25
CA MET A 9 5.09 -1.76 26.68
C MET A 9 6.12 -0.89 27.43
N LYS A 10 7.40 -0.97 27.05
CA LYS A 10 8.47 -0.20 27.68
C LYS A 10 8.48 1.26 27.22
N TYR A 11 8.11 1.50 25.96
CA TYR A 11 8.07 2.82 25.35
C TYR A 11 6.76 3.03 24.56
N PRO A 12 5.62 3.24 25.24
CA PRO A 12 4.31 3.26 24.59
C PRO A 12 4.16 4.41 23.59
N LEU A 13 4.54 5.63 23.97
CA LEU A 13 4.44 6.81 23.10
C LEU A 13 5.46 6.75 21.96
N LEU A 14 6.71 6.38 22.25
CA LEU A 14 7.78 6.36 21.25
C LEU A 14 7.57 5.23 20.21
N SER A 15 7.13 4.05 20.65
CA SER A 15 6.79 2.95 19.73
C SER A 15 5.62 3.30 18.81
N GLN A 16 4.64 4.07 19.30
CA GLN A 16 3.54 4.57 18.48
C GLN A 16 4.04 5.58 17.44
N PHE A 17 4.90 6.52 17.84
CA PHE A 17 5.49 7.50 16.92
C PHE A 17 6.38 6.83 15.87
N ALA A 18 7.26 5.92 16.29
CA ALA A 18 8.15 5.20 15.39
C ALA A 18 7.38 4.33 14.39
N ARG A 19 6.26 3.72 14.79
CA ARG A 19 5.37 3.01 13.85
C ARG A 19 4.78 3.93 12.79
N LYS A 20 4.40 5.16 13.14
CA LYS A 20 3.90 6.15 12.18
C LYS A 20 4.99 6.62 11.23
N CYS A 21 6.19 6.93 11.73
CA CYS A 21 7.28 7.43 10.88
C CYS A 21 7.91 6.34 10.00
N LEU A 22 8.10 5.13 10.53
CA LEU A 22 8.80 4.04 9.84
C LEU A 22 7.84 3.11 9.08
N GLY A 23 6.54 3.17 9.36
CA GLY A 23 5.51 2.40 8.65
C GLY A 23 5.13 3.01 7.30
N VAL A 24 5.38 4.31 7.10
CA VAL A 24 5.19 4.98 5.81
C VAL A 24 6.35 4.62 4.90
N SER A 25 6.03 4.03 3.75
CA SER A 25 7.01 3.80 2.68
C SER A 25 7.65 5.14 2.29
N SER A 26 8.97 5.22 2.33
CA SER A 26 9.71 6.45 1.96
C SER A 26 9.57 6.83 0.48
N THR A 27 9.03 5.94 -0.36
CA THR A 27 8.97 6.11 -1.81
C THR A 27 7.60 5.70 -2.36
N SER A 28 7.20 6.31 -3.47
CA SER A 28 6.01 5.96 -4.26
C SER A 28 6.15 4.63 -5.01
N VAL A 29 7.29 3.95 -4.92
CA VAL A 29 7.58 2.75 -5.73
C VAL A 29 6.53 1.65 -5.54
N ALA A 30 5.97 1.53 -4.34
CA ALA A 30 4.89 0.58 -4.06
C ALA A 30 3.60 0.93 -4.83
N SER A 31 3.20 2.20 -4.85
CA SER A 31 2.03 2.65 -5.60
C SER A 31 2.29 2.62 -7.11
N GLU A 32 3.49 2.96 -7.58
CA GLU A 32 3.87 2.87 -8.99
C GLU A 32 3.86 1.44 -9.52
N ARG A 33 4.31 0.46 -8.73
CA ARG A 33 4.22 -0.97 -9.09
C ARG A 33 2.77 -1.43 -9.21
N LEU A 34 1.90 -0.95 -8.34
CA LEU A 34 0.48 -1.25 -8.38
C LEU A 34 -0.21 -0.58 -9.58
N PHE A 35 0.10 0.69 -9.86
CA PHE A 35 -0.42 1.37 -11.06
C PHE A 35 0.12 0.80 -12.37
N SER A 36 1.35 0.28 -12.38
CA SER A 36 1.91 -0.40 -13.55
C SER A 36 1.16 -1.69 -13.86
N GLN A 37 0.75 -2.45 -12.84
CA GLN A 37 -0.13 -3.62 -13.02
C GLN A 37 -1.55 -3.20 -13.43
N ALA A 38 -2.11 -2.17 -12.80
CA ALA A 38 -3.42 -1.62 -13.14
C ALA A 38 -3.51 -1.17 -14.61
N LYS A 39 -2.44 -0.55 -15.14
CA LYS A 39 -2.35 -0.13 -16.54
C LYS A 39 -2.53 -1.28 -17.53
N ALA A 40 -2.14 -2.50 -17.18
CA ALA A 40 -2.37 -3.66 -18.06
C ALA A 40 -3.86 -3.93 -18.25
N PHE A 41 -4.67 -3.81 -17.19
CA PHE A 41 -6.12 -4.01 -17.27
C PHE A 41 -6.86 -2.86 -17.94
N ILE A 42 -6.33 -1.64 -17.82
CA ILE A 42 -6.95 -0.42 -18.40
C ILE A 42 -6.63 -0.29 -19.90
N LYS A 43 -5.41 -0.67 -20.32
CA LYS A 43 -4.92 -0.44 -21.70
C LYS A 43 -5.19 -1.61 -22.66
N THR A 44 -5.48 -2.81 -22.16
CA THR A 44 -5.65 -4.00 -23.01
C THR A 44 -7.07 -4.05 -23.57
N ASP A 45 -7.22 -3.84 -24.88
CA ASP A 45 -8.49 -3.71 -25.60
C ASP A 45 -9.41 -4.95 -25.49
N ARG A 46 -8.86 -6.13 -25.16
CA ARG A 46 -9.62 -7.38 -24.96
C ARG A 46 -10.08 -7.64 -23.51
N ALA A 47 -9.66 -6.83 -22.55
CA ALA A 47 -9.94 -7.00 -21.12
C ALA A 47 -10.16 -5.65 -20.41
N ARG A 48 -10.64 -4.65 -21.13
CA ARG A 48 -10.81 -3.29 -20.62
C ARG A 48 -11.92 -3.27 -19.58
N LEU A 49 -11.56 -3.12 -18.31
CA LEU A 49 -12.53 -2.87 -17.25
C LEU A 49 -12.94 -1.40 -17.27
N GLU A 50 -14.21 -1.15 -16.95
CA GLU A 50 -14.67 0.21 -16.67
C GLU A 50 -13.84 0.82 -15.52
N PRO A 51 -13.55 2.14 -15.55
CA PRO A 51 -12.64 2.78 -14.60
C PRO A 51 -13.02 2.52 -13.13
N GLU A 52 -14.32 2.55 -12.83
CA GLU A 52 -14.85 2.27 -11.48
C GLU A 52 -14.60 0.81 -11.04
N THR A 53 -14.61 -0.13 -11.98
CA THR A 53 -14.37 -1.55 -11.68
C THR A 53 -12.88 -1.81 -11.54
N ALA A 54 -12.04 -1.14 -12.34
CA ALA A 54 -10.59 -1.18 -12.22
C ALA A 54 -10.12 -0.60 -10.88
N GLU A 55 -10.71 0.52 -10.42
CA GLU A 55 -10.42 1.11 -9.11
C GLU A 55 -10.76 0.14 -7.96
N LYS A 56 -11.98 -0.44 -7.99
CA LYS A 56 -12.39 -1.45 -7.00
C LYS A 56 -11.45 -2.65 -6.97
N TYR A 57 -11.03 -3.13 -8.14
CA TYR A 57 -10.08 -4.23 -8.26
C TYR A 57 -8.70 -3.89 -7.68
N VAL A 58 -8.20 -2.68 -7.96
CA VAL A 58 -6.94 -2.19 -7.41
C VAL A 58 -7.00 -2.07 -5.89
N LEU A 59 -8.10 -1.56 -5.34
CA LEU A 59 -8.32 -1.47 -3.90
C LEU A 59 -8.36 -2.86 -3.25
N LEU A 60 -9.06 -3.82 -3.86
CA LEU A 60 -9.11 -5.22 -3.41
C LEU A 60 -7.75 -5.93 -3.46
N ASN A 61 -6.84 -5.51 -4.33
CA ASN A 61 -5.50 -6.12 -4.45
C ASN A 61 -4.43 -5.43 -3.57
N CYS A 62 -4.70 -4.23 -3.06
CA CYS A 62 -3.75 -3.45 -2.26
C CYS A 62 -3.95 -3.61 -0.74
N TRP A 63 -5.15 -4.02 -0.34
CA TRP A 63 -5.56 -4.23 1.05
C TRP A 63 -5.37 -5.70 1.44
#